data_AF-A0A535MCE2-F1
#
_entry.id   AF-A0A535MCE2-F1
#
_cell.length_a   1.000
_cell.length_b   1.000
_cell.length_c   1.000
_cell.angle_alpha   90.00
_cell.angle_beta   90.00
_cell.angle_gamma   90.00
#
_symmetry.space_group_name_H-M   'P 1'
#
loop_
_entity.id
_entity.type
_entity.pdbx_description
1 polymer ?
#
loop_
_entity_poly.entity_id
_entity_poly.type
_entity_poly.pdbx_seq_one_letter_code
_entity_poly.pdbx_strand_id
1 'polypeptide(L)'
;MGRVVVAAWLSLALLLVAGVGAGASLEPFRTVIGPVAPAIPGLKVEGAPGGCDLYLLNQTGQDVLLVDDGSPAFAMRFPSVPKSATPPPAPLVHLVGKWKCSVLPGITEEQQWNQVPVTVLNWTLRGSVGAQQFKAPVQTVYDPELDPNATLLGYVRIGAVLLAVGGLVFGLPYLMMRRRQILSQ
;
A
#
# COMPACT_ATOMS: atom_id res chain seq x y z
N MET A 1 41.20 -3.30 -13.46
CA MET A 1 40.21 -2.33 -12.95
C MET A 1 38.99 -2.16 -13.85
N GLY A 2 39.11 -1.92 -15.16
CA GLY A 2 37.95 -1.66 -16.04
C GLY A 2 36.86 -2.75 -16.09
N ARG A 3 37.22 -4.04 -16.07
CA ARG A 3 36.25 -5.14 -16.12
C ARG A 3 35.38 -5.28 -14.85
N VAL A 4 35.94 -4.96 -13.68
CA VAL A 4 35.23 -5.03 -12.39
C VAL A 4 34.24 -3.88 -12.25
N VAL A 5 34.62 -2.69 -12.72
CA VAL A 5 33.73 -1.53 -12.77
C VAL A 5 32.57 -1.80 -13.72
N VAL A 6 32.84 -2.26 -14.94
CA VAL A 6 31.76 -2.58 -15.90
C VAL A 6 30.82 -3.67 -15.38
N ALA A 7 31.34 -4.69 -14.70
CA ALA A 7 30.51 -5.72 -14.07
C ALA A 7 29.63 -5.13 -12.95
N ALA A 8 30.17 -4.26 -12.08
CA ALA A 8 29.41 -3.62 -11.01
C ALA A 8 28.28 -2.71 -11.55
N TRP A 9 28.54 -1.98 -12.63
CA TRP A 9 27.53 -1.16 -13.31
C TRP A 9 26.45 -2.00 -14.00
N LEU A 10 26.82 -3.12 -14.60
CA LEU A 10 25.87 -4.09 -15.16
C LEU A 10 25.01 -4.76 -14.08
N SER A 11 25.59 -5.11 -12.93
CA SER A 11 24.84 -5.66 -11.79
C SER A 11 23.86 -4.64 -11.22
N LEU A 12 24.25 -3.37 -11.14
CA LEU A 12 23.38 -2.28 -10.70
C LEU A 12 22.23 -2.04 -11.69
N ALA A 13 22.53 -2.04 -12.99
CA ALA A 13 21.53 -1.92 -14.03
C ALA A 13 20.56 -3.12 -14.03
N LEU A 14 21.06 -4.35 -13.84
CA LEU A 14 20.21 -5.54 -13.72
C LEU A 14 19.33 -5.50 -12.46
N LEU A 15 19.82 -4.99 -11.32
CA LEU A 15 19.00 -4.82 -10.12
C LEU A 15 17.88 -3.79 -10.33
N LEU A 16 18.18 -2.68 -10.99
CA LEU A 16 17.21 -1.63 -11.32
C LEU A 16 16.15 -2.13 -12.32
N VAL A 17 16.53 -3.01 -13.25
CA VAL A 17 15.61 -3.60 -14.25
C VAL A 17 14.82 -4.78 -13.67
N ALA A 18 15.40 -5.57 -12.75
CA ALA A 18 14.72 -6.68 -12.08
C ALA A 18 13.65 -6.21 -11.09
N GLY A 19 13.75 -4.98 -10.56
CA GLY A 19 12.72 -4.34 -9.74
C GLY A 19 11.42 -3.97 -10.48
N VAL A 20 11.39 -4.09 -11.81
CA VAL A 20 10.22 -3.81 -12.67
C VAL A 20 9.25 -5.02 -12.70
N GLY A 21 9.47 -6.02 -11.85
CA GLY A 21 8.64 -7.21 -11.72
C GLY A 21 7.25 -6.91 -11.16
N ALA A 22 6.33 -6.55 -12.05
CA ALA A 22 4.89 -6.84 -12.00
C ALA A 22 4.22 -6.73 -10.63
N GLY A 23 4.09 -5.50 -10.10
CA GLY A 23 3.01 -5.19 -9.18
C GLY A 23 1.71 -5.20 -9.97
N ALA A 24 0.93 -6.28 -9.87
CA ALA A 24 -0.45 -6.26 -10.33
C ALA A 24 -1.12 -5.01 -9.73
N SER A 25 -1.85 -4.24 -10.56
CA SER A 25 -2.54 -3.00 -10.21
C SER A 25 -3.59 -3.22 -9.11
N LEU A 26 -3.14 -3.47 -7.89
CA LEU A 26 -3.89 -3.20 -6.68
C LEU A 26 -3.91 -1.68 -6.57
N GLU A 27 -5.11 -1.11 -6.43
CA GLU A 27 -5.22 0.31 -6.16
C GLU A 27 -4.32 0.63 -4.95
N PRO A 28 -3.54 1.74 -4.97
CA PRO A 28 -2.42 1.97 -4.05
C PRO A 28 -2.87 2.40 -2.64
N PHE A 29 -3.97 1.83 -2.19
CA PHE A 29 -4.63 2.11 -0.94
C PHE A 29 -4.72 0.82 -0.15
N ARG A 30 -4.67 0.95 1.16
CA ARG A 30 -5.03 -0.10 2.10
C ARG A 30 -6.07 0.45 3.06
N THR A 31 -6.95 -0.43 3.51
CA THR A 31 -7.97 -0.07 4.50
C THR A 31 -7.48 -0.49 5.88
N VAL A 32 -7.60 0.38 6.88
CA VAL A 32 -7.26 0.08 8.28
C VAL A 32 -8.50 0.28 9.12
N ILE A 33 -8.97 -0.80 9.75
CA ILE A 33 -10.19 -0.80 10.55
C ILE A 33 -9.80 -0.84 12.02
N GLY A 34 -10.28 0.14 12.79
CA GLY A 34 -10.14 0.17 14.24
C GLY A 34 -11.17 -0.71 14.95
N PRO A 35 -11.22 -0.66 16.29
CA PRO A 35 -12.08 -1.55 17.07
C PRO A 35 -13.57 -1.31 16.78
N VAL A 36 -14.31 -2.41 16.63
CA VAL A 36 -15.77 -2.39 16.47
C VAL A 36 -16.42 -2.09 17.82
N ALA A 37 -17.28 -1.06 17.86
CA ALA A 37 -17.98 -0.62 19.06
C ALA A 37 -19.51 -0.59 18.85
N PRO A 38 -20.30 -1.29 19.69
CA PRO A 38 -19.88 -2.26 20.69
C PRO A 38 -19.22 -3.50 20.04
N ALA A 39 -18.38 -4.21 20.81
CA ALA A 39 -17.79 -5.46 20.33
C ALA A 39 -18.89 -6.52 20.14
N ILE A 40 -18.99 -7.11 18.96
CA ILE A 40 -20.00 -8.13 18.62
C ILE A 40 -19.32 -9.50 18.56
N PRO A 41 -19.66 -10.45 19.46
CA PRO A 41 -19.09 -11.79 19.45
C PRO A 41 -19.33 -12.52 18.13
N GLY A 42 -18.26 -13.00 17.51
CA GLY A 42 -18.34 -13.72 16.23
C GLY A 42 -18.36 -12.82 14.99
N LEU A 43 -18.35 -11.49 15.14
CA LEU A 43 -18.10 -10.57 14.04
C LEU A 43 -16.62 -10.17 14.02
N LYS A 44 -15.97 -10.37 12.87
CA LYS A 44 -14.61 -9.88 12.63
C LYS A 44 -14.60 -9.06 11.35
N VAL A 45 -14.11 -7.82 11.46
CA VAL A 45 -13.98 -6.90 10.34
C VAL A 45 -12.55 -6.39 10.33
N GLU A 46 -11.83 -6.65 9.25
CA GLU A 46 -10.44 -6.26 9.06
C GLU A 46 -10.28 -5.57 7.71
N GLY A 47 -9.35 -4.64 7.59
CA GLY A 47 -9.11 -4.01 6.30
C GLY A 47 -8.23 -4.88 5.40
N ALA A 48 -8.46 -4.82 4.09
CA ALA A 48 -7.63 -5.54 3.14
C ALA A 48 -6.25 -4.87 2.96
N PRO A 49 -5.18 -5.64 2.71
CA PRO A 49 -3.83 -5.13 2.50
C PRO A 49 -3.65 -4.42 1.15
N GLY A 50 -4.64 -4.43 0.27
CA GLY A 50 -4.64 -3.68 -0.98
C GLY A 50 -6.06 -3.39 -1.45
N GLY A 51 -6.24 -2.23 -2.08
CA GLY A 51 -7.54 -1.68 -2.44
C GLY A 51 -8.35 -1.13 -1.24
N CYS A 52 -9.60 -0.81 -1.54
CA CYS A 52 -10.57 -0.26 -0.58
C CYS A 52 -11.51 -1.32 -0.02
N ASP A 53 -11.06 -2.57 -0.05
CA ASP A 53 -11.84 -3.71 0.38
C ASP A 53 -11.64 -4.00 1.87
N LEU A 54 -12.53 -4.82 2.41
CA LEU A 54 -12.42 -5.32 3.78
C LEU A 54 -12.60 -6.83 3.82
N TYR A 55 -12.04 -7.46 4.84
CA TYR A 55 -12.32 -8.83 5.21
C TYR A 55 -13.43 -8.85 6.26
N LEU A 56 -14.51 -9.59 5.98
CA LEU A 56 -15.65 -9.70 6.89
C LEU A 56 -15.98 -11.16 7.18
N LEU A 57 -15.79 -11.57 8.42
CA LEU A 57 -16.23 -12.87 8.90
C LEU A 57 -17.39 -12.70 9.87
N ASN A 58 -18.51 -13.35 9.57
CA ASN A 58 -19.75 -13.27 10.33
C ASN A 58 -20.16 -14.64 10.89
N GLN A 59 -19.83 -14.91 12.14
CA GLN A 59 -20.24 -16.11 12.90
C GLN A 59 -21.31 -15.80 13.96
N THR A 60 -22.04 -14.70 13.79
CA THR A 60 -23.03 -14.21 14.77
C THR A 60 -24.35 -14.98 14.72
N GLY A 61 -24.59 -15.74 13.65
CA GLY A 61 -25.87 -16.41 13.38
C GLY A 61 -26.97 -15.48 12.85
N GLN A 62 -26.63 -14.22 12.57
CA GLN A 62 -27.50 -13.23 11.95
C GLN A 62 -26.78 -12.53 10.81
N ASP A 63 -27.53 -11.98 9.86
CA ASP A 63 -26.92 -11.25 8.75
C ASP A 63 -26.37 -9.91 9.21
N VAL A 64 -25.18 -9.59 8.71
CA VAL A 64 -24.55 -8.28 8.91
C VAL A 64 -25.01 -7.36 7.78
N LEU A 65 -25.47 -6.17 8.13
CA LEU A 65 -25.75 -5.09 7.19
C LEU A 65 -24.69 -4.02 7.35
N LEU A 66 -23.97 -3.68 6.29
CA LEU A 66 -23.10 -2.50 6.24
C LEU A 66 -23.85 -1.38 5.53
N VAL A 67 -23.94 -0.21 6.16
CA VAL A 67 -24.75 0.92 5.67
C VAL A 67 -23.85 2.05 5.20
N ASP A 68 -23.97 2.37 3.92
CA ASP A 68 -23.37 3.56 3.32
C ASP A 68 -24.37 4.72 3.42
N ASP A 69 -24.10 5.66 4.32
CA ASP A 69 -24.81 6.95 4.44
C ASP A 69 -24.54 7.92 3.26
N GLY A 70 -24.04 7.42 2.13
CA GLY A 70 -23.82 8.19 0.90
C GLY A 70 -25.14 8.62 0.24
N SER A 71 -25.03 9.37 -0.85
CA SER A 71 -26.18 9.69 -1.70
C SER A 71 -25.96 9.11 -3.10
N PRO A 72 -26.69 8.05 -3.50
CA PRO A 72 -27.78 7.39 -2.79
C PRO A 72 -27.31 6.50 -1.62
N ALA A 73 -28.15 6.35 -0.60
CA ALA A 73 -27.86 5.46 0.52
C ALA A 73 -27.93 4.00 0.06
N PHE A 74 -26.99 3.17 0.53
CA PHE A 74 -26.90 1.78 0.13
C PHE A 74 -26.61 0.88 1.34
N ALA A 75 -27.15 -0.34 1.32
CA ALA A 75 -26.88 -1.33 2.36
C ALA A 75 -26.40 -2.65 1.73
N MET A 76 -25.27 -3.14 2.21
CA MET A 76 -24.72 -4.45 1.82
C MET A 76 -25.07 -5.49 2.88
N ARG A 77 -25.61 -6.63 2.46
CA ARG A 77 -25.99 -7.74 3.34
C ARG A 77 -24.98 -8.87 3.22
N PHE A 78 -24.46 -9.32 4.36
CA PHE A 78 -23.51 -10.43 4.46
C PHE A 78 -24.09 -11.54 5.32
N PRO A 79 -24.30 -12.74 4.74
CA PRO A 79 -24.91 -13.85 5.45
C PRO A 79 -24.01 -14.34 6.58
N SER A 80 -24.62 -14.88 7.64
CA SER A 80 -23.85 -15.57 8.68
C SER A 80 -23.33 -16.92 8.19
N VAL A 81 -22.12 -17.27 8.58
CA VAL A 81 -21.56 -18.62 8.45
C VAL A 81 -21.65 -19.36 9.79
N PRO A 82 -21.70 -20.71 9.79
CA PRO A 82 -21.73 -21.49 11.02
C PRO A 82 -20.57 -21.15 11.96
N LYS A 83 -20.86 -21.08 13.25
CA LYS A 83 -19.85 -20.88 14.29
C LYS A 83 -18.95 -22.10 14.34
N SER A 84 -17.65 -21.89 14.13
CA SER A 84 -16.62 -22.94 14.15
C SER A 84 -15.48 -22.52 15.06
N ALA A 85 -14.92 -23.48 15.81
CA ALA A 85 -13.71 -23.27 16.61
C ALA A 85 -12.47 -22.99 15.74
N THR A 86 -12.52 -23.41 14.46
CA THR A 86 -11.54 -23.07 13.43
C THR A 86 -12.30 -22.36 12.31
N PRO A 87 -12.48 -21.03 12.40
CA PRO A 87 -13.20 -20.30 11.38
C PRO A 87 -12.47 -20.37 10.04
N PRO A 88 -13.21 -20.40 8.91
CA PRO A 88 -12.59 -20.16 7.60
C PRO A 88 -11.98 -18.75 7.55
N PRO A 89 -11.00 -18.52 6.66
CA PRO A 89 -10.48 -17.17 6.43
C PRO A 89 -11.63 -16.23 6.07
N ALA A 90 -11.56 -14.99 6.58
CA ALA A 90 -12.58 -13.99 6.32
C ALA A 90 -12.63 -13.69 4.80
N PRO A 91 -13.80 -13.80 4.15
CA PRO A 91 -13.93 -13.49 2.73
C PRO A 91 -13.66 -12.00 2.49
N LEU A 92 -13.08 -11.71 1.33
CA LEU A 92 -12.92 -10.35 0.83
C LEU A 92 -14.29 -9.79 0.43
N VAL A 93 -14.56 -8.56 0.84
CA VAL A 93 -15.78 -7.82 0.58
C VAL A 93 -15.42 -6.52 -0.12
N HIS A 94 -15.96 -6.37 -1.33
CA HIS A 94 -15.82 -5.16 -2.10
C HIS A 94 -16.79 -4.09 -1.63
N LEU A 95 -16.24 -2.99 -1.12
CA LEU A 95 -17.03 -1.83 -0.75
C LEU A 95 -17.48 -1.07 -1.99
N VAL A 96 -18.72 -0.60 -1.97
CA VAL A 96 -19.33 0.18 -3.07
C VAL A 96 -19.73 1.57 -2.59
N GLY A 97 -20.32 2.36 -3.49
CA GLY A 97 -20.75 3.72 -3.15
C GLY A 97 -19.57 4.64 -2.90
N LYS A 98 -19.59 5.36 -1.78
CA LYS A 98 -18.56 6.36 -1.45
C LYS A 98 -17.23 5.76 -0.98
N TRP A 99 -17.18 4.44 -0.79
CA TRP A 99 -16.01 3.72 -0.28
C TRP A 99 -15.16 3.10 -1.38
N LYS A 100 -15.57 3.22 -2.64
CA LYS A 100 -14.75 2.76 -3.77
C LYS A 100 -13.47 3.60 -3.85
N CYS A 101 -12.35 2.94 -4.11
CA CYS A 101 -11.07 3.60 -4.31
C CYS A 101 -11.09 4.63 -5.45
N SER A 102 -11.90 4.43 -6.49
CA SER A 102 -12.07 5.39 -7.58
C SER A 102 -12.62 6.76 -7.14
N VAL A 103 -13.21 6.85 -5.94
CA VAL A 103 -13.81 8.09 -5.39
C VAL A 103 -12.85 8.82 -4.45
N LEU A 104 -11.72 8.19 -4.09
CA LEU A 104 -10.71 8.80 -3.24
C LEU A 104 -9.98 9.93 -3.97
N PRO A 105 -9.47 10.93 -3.23
CA PRO A 105 -8.64 11.96 -3.84
C PRO A 105 -7.40 11.31 -4.46
N GLY A 106 -6.95 11.88 -5.59
CA GLY A 106 -5.74 11.45 -6.26
C GLY A 106 -4.51 11.64 -5.37
N ILE A 107 -3.53 10.74 -5.53
CA ILE A 107 -2.24 10.84 -4.85
C ILE A 107 -1.37 11.87 -5.56
N THR A 108 -0.72 12.76 -4.80
CA THR A 108 0.19 13.76 -5.36
C THR A 108 1.56 13.16 -5.65
N GLU A 109 2.29 13.75 -6.60
CA GLU A 109 3.67 13.34 -6.90
C GLU A 109 4.57 13.45 -5.66
N GLU A 110 4.37 14.45 -4.81
CA GLU A 110 5.11 14.60 -3.54
C GLU A 110 4.87 13.42 -2.59
N GLN A 111 3.63 12.93 -2.49
CA GLN A 111 3.28 11.77 -1.67
C GLN A 111 3.93 10.50 -2.21
N GLN A 112 3.90 10.31 -3.54
CA GLN A 112 4.64 9.21 -4.19
C GLN A 112 6.12 9.34 -3.94
N TRP A 113 6.65 10.56 -3.96
CA TRP A 113 8.07 10.79 -3.77
C TRP A 113 8.52 10.41 -2.37
N ASN A 114 7.72 10.73 -1.35
CA ASN A 114 8.14 10.58 0.04
C ASN A 114 8.27 9.11 0.49
N GLN A 115 7.71 8.14 -0.24
CA GLN A 115 7.80 6.71 0.09
C GLN A 115 7.32 6.38 1.52
N VAL A 116 6.38 7.15 2.06
CA VAL A 116 5.81 6.97 3.40
C VAL A 116 4.30 6.78 3.28
N PRO A 117 3.70 5.81 3.99
CA PRO A 117 2.25 5.66 4.02
C PRO A 117 1.57 6.91 4.59
N VAL A 118 0.50 7.37 3.94
CA VAL A 118 -0.24 8.57 4.34
C VAL A 118 -1.73 8.26 4.45
N THR A 119 -2.36 8.67 5.56
CA THR A 119 -3.81 8.57 5.68
C THR A 119 -4.48 9.58 4.76
N VAL A 120 -5.24 9.07 3.79
CA VAL A 120 -5.92 9.86 2.75
C VAL A 120 -7.33 10.24 3.19
N LEU A 121 -8.01 9.32 3.89
CA LEU A 121 -9.38 9.52 4.35
C LEU A 121 -9.61 8.85 5.70
N ASN A 122 -10.23 9.57 6.62
CA ASN A 122 -10.78 9.01 7.84
C ASN A 122 -12.30 8.97 7.72
N TRP A 123 -12.89 7.79 7.93
CA TRP A 123 -14.32 7.60 7.84
C TRP A 123 -14.81 6.60 8.90
N THR A 124 -16.12 6.37 8.98
CA THR A 124 -16.71 5.46 9.96
C THR A 124 -17.51 4.41 9.23
N LEU A 125 -17.15 3.14 9.42
CA LEU A 125 -17.96 2.01 9.00
C LEU A 125 -19.12 1.87 9.97
N ARG A 126 -20.34 1.85 9.44
CA ARG A 126 -21.56 1.64 10.22
C ARG A 126 -22.24 0.39 9.73
N GLY A 127 -22.76 -0.38 10.67
CA GLY A 127 -23.52 -1.57 10.33
C GLY A 127 -24.39 -2.06 11.46
N SER A 128 -25.12 -3.13 11.18
CA SER A 128 -25.92 -3.83 12.18
C SER A 128 -25.82 -5.33 12.03
N VAL A 129 -25.98 -6.04 13.14
CA VAL A 129 -26.14 -7.48 13.23
C VAL A 129 -27.46 -7.72 13.94
N GLY A 130 -28.48 -8.12 13.17
CA GLY A 130 -29.86 -8.13 13.65
C GLY A 130 -30.27 -6.77 14.23
N ALA A 131 -30.61 -6.73 15.52
CA ALA A 131 -31.01 -5.51 16.23
C ALA A 131 -29.83 -4.69 16.80
N GLN A 132 -28.62 -5.24 16.84
CA GLN A 132 -27.45 -4.55 17.38
C GLN A 132 -26.78 -3.72 16.29
N GLN A 133 -26.60 -2.42 16.54
CA GLN A 133 -25.84 -1.54 15.67
C GLN A 133 -24.39 -1.43 16.14
N PHE A 134 -23.45 -1.32 15.20
CA PHE A 134 -22.05 -1.11 15.49
C PHE A 134 -21.44 -0.03 14.60
N LYS A 135 -20.34 0.52 15.08
CA LYS A 135 -19.50 1.47 14.35
C LYS A 135 -18.04 1.07 14.51
N ALA A 136 -17.24 1.25 13.46
CA ALA A 136 -15.80 1.10 13.52
C ALA A 136 -15.14 2.32 12.85
N PRO A 137 -14.14 2.95 13.47
CA PRO A 137 -13.34 3.96 12.78
C PRO A 137 -12.51 3.29 11.69
N VAL A 138 -12.48 3.88 10.50
CA VAL A 138 -11.74 3.36 9.36
C VAL A 138 -10.84 4.45 8.79
N GLN A 139 -9.62 4.05 8.44
CA GLN A 139 -8.66 4.89 7.75
C GLN A 139 -8.36 4.25 6.40
N THR A 140 -8.44 5.04 5.34
CA THR A 140 -7.88 4.65 4.05
C THR A 140 -6.51 5.28 3.94
N VAL A 141 -5.51 4.43 3.78
CA VAL A 141 -4.09 4.80 3.80
C VAL A 141 -3.52 4.54 2.43
N TYR A 142 -2.92 5.56 1.82
CA TYR A 142 -2.06 5.38 0.66
C TYR A 142 -0.82 4.59 1.08
N ASP A 143 -0.52 3.53 0.35
CA ASP A 143 0.65 2.68 0.59
C ASP A 143 1.57 2.69 -0.64
N PRO A 144 2.77 3.30 -0.56
CA PRO A 144 3.69 3.38 -1.68
C PRO A 144 4.22 2.01 -2.14
N GLU A 145 4.15 0.97 -1.30
CA GLU A 145 4.53 -0.40 -1.69
C GLU A 145 3.54 -1.03 -2.68
N LEU A 146 2.29 -0.55 -2.70
CA LEU A 146 1.25 -0.96 -3.64
C LEU A 146 1.26 -0.10 -4.92
N ASP A 147 1.95 1.03 -4.92
CA ASP A 147 2.00 1.95 -6.07
C ASP A 147 3.23 1.64 -6.95
N PRO A 148 3.03 1.15 -8.19
CA PRO A 148 4.13 0.86 -9.10
C PRO A 148 4.91 2.11 -9.50
N ASN A 149 4.27 3.28 -9.55
CA ASN A 149 4.93 4.54 -9.86
C ASN A 149 5.81 4.97 -8.69
N ALA A 150 5.30 4.87 -7.45
CA ALA A 150 6.11 5.15 -6.27
C ALA A 150 7.28 4.17 -6.15
N THR A 151 7.07 2.89 -6.47
CA THR A 151 8.14 1.89 -6.46
C THR A 151 9.25 2.24 -7.46
N LEU A 152 8.88 2.59 -8.70
CA LEU A 152 9.82 3.06 -9.73
C LEU A 152 10.62 4.27 -9.24
N LEU A 153 9.92 5.24 -8.70
CA LEU A 153 10.48 6.43 -8.09
C LEU A 153 11.51 6.04 -6.99
N GLY A 154 11.15 5.14 -6.08
CA GLY A 154 12.07 4.61 -5.06
C GLY A 154 13.38 4.09 -5.66
N TYR A 155 13.30 3.31 -6.75
CA TYR A 155 14.50 2.83 -7.46
C TYR A 155 15.33 3.95 -8.09
N VAL A 156 14.70 4.96 -8.69
CA VAL A 156 15.41 6.12 -9.24
C VAL A 156 16.21 6.85 -8.16
N ARG A 157 15.63 7.02 -6.96
CA ARG A 157 16.34 7.64 -5.83
C ARG A 157 17.56 6.84 -5.40
N ILE A 158 17.40 5.53 -5.21
CA ILE A 158 18.50 4.64 -4.82
C ILE A 158 19.58 4.64 -5.90
N GLY A 159 19.19 4.56 -7.17
CA GLY A 159 20.09 4.66 -8.31
C GLY A 159 20.88 5.96 -8.29
N ALA A 160 20.22 7.11 -8.18
CA ALA A 160 20.87 8.42 -8.14
C ALA A 160 21.88 8.56 -6.99
N VAL A 161 21.56 8.05 -5.80
CA VAL A 161 22.47 8.04 -4.64
C VAL A 161 23.69 7.17 -4.92
N LEU A 162 23.49 5.97 -5.47
CA LEU A 162 24.60 5.07 -5.81
C LEU A 162 25.51 5.66 -6.90
N LEU A 163 24.94 6.35 -7.89
CA LEU A 163 25.69 7.07 -8.91
C LEU A 163 26.53 8.21 -8.31
N ALA A 164 25.93 9.01 -7.43
CA ALA A 164 26.61 10.12 -6.78
C ALA A 164 27.76 9.63 -5.90
N VAL A 165 27.51 8.62 -5.05
CA VAL A 165 28.54 8.03 -4.17
C VAL A 165 29.63 7.35 -5.01
N GLY A 166 29.27 6.58 -6.03
CA GLY A 166 30.24 5.93 -6.92
C GLY A 166 31.11 6.93 -7.67
N GLY A 167 30.52 8.01 -8.18
CA GLY A 167 31.24 9.11 -8.84
C GLY A 167 32.20 9.83 -7.89
N LEU A 168 31.80 10.04 -6.64
CA LEU A 168 32.62 10.72 -5.63
C LEU A 168 33.77 9.82 -5.15
N VAL A 169 33.50 8.54 -4.89
CA VAL A 169 34.49 7.58 -4.37
C VAL A 169 35.50 7.16 -5.44
N PHE A 170 35.08 6.95 -6.69
CA PHE A 170 35.98 6.46 -7.74
C PHE A 170 36.38 7.54 -8.75
N GLY A 171 35.47 8.44 -9.12
CA GLY A 171 35.72 9.48 -10.12
C GLY A 171 36.61 10.60 -9.61
N LEU A 172 36.35 11.13 -8.41
CA LEU A 172 37.13 12.23 -7.83
C LEU A 172 38.63 11.89 -7.64
N PRO A 173 39.03 10.76 -7.03
CA PRO A 173 40.45 10.42 -6.89
C PRO A 173 41.12 10.13 -8.25
N TYR A 174 40.39 9.53 -9.20
CA TYR A 174 40.91 9.34 -10.55
C TYR A 174 41.20 10.68 -11.25
N LEU A 175 40.27 11.63 -11.17
CA LEU A 175 40.45 12.97 -11.72
C LEU A 175 41.60 13.72 -11.05
N MET A 176 41.78 13.57 -9.74
CA MET A 176 42.92 14.15 -9.01
C MET A 176 44.26 13.52 -9.41
N MET A 177 44.32 12.20 -9.57
CA MET A 177 45.52 11.49 -10.04
C MET A 177 45.89 11.93 -11.45
N ARG A 178 44.91 11.97 -12.37
CA ARG A 178 45.11 12.41 -13.75
C ARG A 178 45.55 13.89 -13.83
N ARG A 179 44.95 14.76 -13.00
CA ARG A 179 45.36 16.16 -12.90
C ARG A 179 46.81 16.30 -12.47
N ARG A 180 47.26 15.51 -11.48
CA ARG A 180 48.67 15.51 -11.04
C ARG A 180 49.62 15.07 -12.17
N GLN A 181 49.25 14.05 -12.94
CA GLN A 181 50.07 13.58 -14.07
C GLN A 181 50.23 14.65 -15.17
N ILE A 182 49.16 15.37 -15.48
CA ILE A 182 49.20 16.44 -16.50
C ILE A 182 50.04 17.64 -16.01
N LEU A 183 49.95 18.00 -14.73
CA LEU A 183 50.71 19.12 -14.17
C LEU A 183 52.20 18.79 -13.90
N SER A 184 52.58 17.50 -13.95
CA SER A 184 53.97 17.06 -13.81
C SER A 184 54.73 16.92 -15.12
N GLN A 185 54.08 17.21 -16.25
CA GLN A 185 54.68 17.34 -17.58
C GLN A 185 54.89 18.81 -17.91
#